data_AF-A0A1M6QIA9-F1
#
_entry.id   AF-A0A1M6QIA9-F1
#
_cell.length_a   1.000
_cell.length_b   1.000
_cell.length_c   1.000
_cell.angle_alpha   90.00
_cell.angle_beta   90.00
_cell.angle_gamma   90.00
#
_symmetry.space_group_name_H-M   'P 1'
#
loop_
_entity.id
_entity.type
_entity.pdbx_description
1 polymer ?
#
loop_
_entity_poly.entity_id
_entity_poly.type
_entity_poly.pdbx_seq_one_letter_code
_entity_poly.pdbx_strand_id
1 'polypeptide(L)'
;MNLRKFKNVICFVIMGCIIFSNAIYVSAADRICWNKKMTGGASIFYWVSSDVIYASNIRNAEIEIEIPAAGYKNPMKMTKTTEKKQSQMDFYQYSDANSSTIAATYSYLAGSQTPMYVSDKDNYDWQWCKIELNKPLMNQRTPAGRTVTCVHEMLHAFGGKDTYSSDQTWSIMYGLSSGTATGVTSDANAFLNEKY
;
A
#
# COMPACT_ATOMS: atom_id res chain seq x y z
N MET A 1 -16.44 -61.26 27.49
CA MET A 1 -16.23 -59.81 27.26
C MET A 1 -16.05 -59.59 25.75
N ASN A 2 -16.92 -58.80 25.11
CA ASN A 2 -17.14 -58.83 23.65
C ASN A 2 -16.10 -57.98 22.88
N LEU A 3 -15.11 -58.64 22.25
CA LEU A 3 -14.01 -58.03 21.46
C LEU A 3 -14.47 -57.08 20.34
N ARG A 4 -15.73 -57.16 19.90
CA ARG A 4 -16.31 -56.25 18.89
C ARG A 4 -16.51 -54.82 19.37
N LYS A 5 -16.73 -54.58 20.67
CA LYS A 5 -16.92 -53.21 21.21
C LYS A 5 -15.61 -52.43 21.32
N PHE A 6 -14.46 -53.11 21.38
CA PHE A 6 -13.13 -52.48 21.51
C PHE A 6 -12.61 -51.91 20.18
N LYS A 7 -12.94 -52.51 19.03
CA LYS A 7 -12.49 -52.02 17.71
C LYS A 7 -13.08 -50.66 17.34
N ASN A 8 -14.34 -50.39 17.69
CA ASN A 8 -15.03 -49.15 17.31
C ASN A 8 -14.57 -47.94 18.14
N VAL A 9 -14.08 -48.16 19.36
CA VAL A 9 -13.54 -47.09 20.22
C VAL A 9 -12.15 -46.65 19.76
N ILE A 10 -11.32 -47.59 19.27
CA ILE A 10 -9.96 -47.29 18.80
C ILE A 10 -9.97 -46.42 17.54
N CYS A 11 -10.90 -46.64 16.60
CA CYS A 11 -11.02 -45.80 15.40
C CYS A 11 -11.40 -44.35 15.71
N PHE A 12 -12.25 -44.11 16.72
CA PHE A 12 -12.63 -42.76 17.13
C PHE A 12 -11.48 -41.98 17.80
N VAL A 13 -10.63 -42.68 18.56
CA VAL A 13 -9.47 -42.05 19.22
C VAL A 13 -8.39 -41.68 18.21
N ILE A 14 -8.09 -42.53 17.22
CA ILE A 14 -7.10 -42.24 16.18
C ILE A 14 -7.56 -41.09 15.27
N MET A 15 -8.84 -41.03 14.93
CA MET A 15 -9.40 -39.96 14.10
C MET A 15 -9.47 -38.62 14.85
N GLY A 16 -9.67 -38.63 16.18
CA GLY A 16 -9.54 -37.45 17.03
C GLY A 16 -8.11 -36.92 17.10
N CYS A 17 -7.10 -37.79 17.20
CA CYS A 17 -5.69 -37.37 17.27
C CYS A 17 -5.17 -36.69 15.99
N ILE A 18 -5.69 -37.02 14.80
CA ILE A 18 -5.28 -36.41 13.53
C ILE A 18 -5.84 -34.99 13.37
N ILE A 19 -6.97 -34.67 14.01
CA ILE A 19 -7.61 -33.35 13.95
C ILE A 19 -6.87 -32.33 14.83
N PHE A 20 -6.20 -32.77 15.91
CA PHE A 20 -5.45 -31.89 16.81
C PHE A 20 -3.95 -31.77 16.48
N SER A 21 -3.39 -32.60 15.60
CA SER A 21 -1.95 -32.62 15.30
C SER A 21 -1.50 -31.61 14.23
N ASN A 22 -2.41 -30.88 13.60
CA ASN A 22 -2.06 -29.90 12.56
C ASN A 22 -2.71 -28.53 12.83
N ALA A 23 -2.52 -27.99 14.04
CA ALA A 23 -2.67 -26.55 14.22
C ALA A 23 -1.52 -25.88 13.45
N ILE A 24 -1.72 -25.66 12.15
CA ILE A 24 -0.85 -24.79 11.35
C ILE A 24 -1.05 -23.40 11.93
N TYR A 25 -0.07 -22.92 12.67
CA TYR A 25 0.03 -21.52 13.05
C TYR A 25 0.28 -20.72 11.77
N VAL A 26 -0.80 -20.32 11.11
CA VAL A 26 -0.72 -19.32 10.04
C VAL A 26 -0.51 -17.99 10.74
N SER A 27 0.68 -17.41 10.61
CA SER A 27 0.88 -16.01 10.97
C SER A 27 -0.10 -15.19 10.14
N ALA A 28 -0.94 -14.38 10.80
CA ALA A 28 -1.76 -13.44 10.06
C ALA A 28 -0.81 -12.52 9.27
N ALA A 29 -1.08 -12.37 7.97
CA ALA A 29 -0.34 -11.45 7.12
C ALA A 29 -0.45 -10.03 7.67
N ASP A 30 0.59 -9.21 7.49
CA ASP A 30 0.56 -7.82 7.96
C ASP A 30 -0.61 -7.09 7.31
N ARG A 31 -1.32 -6.30 8.11
CA ARG A 31 -2.35 -5.39 7.59
C ARG A 31 -1.69 -4.36 6.69
N ILE A 32 -2.04 -4.36 5.41
CA ILE A 32 -1.45 -3.48 4.39
C ILE A 32 -2.10 -2.10 4.30
N CYS A 33 -2.94 -1.74 5.28
CA CYS A 33 -3.57 -0.43 5.36
C CYS A 33 -3.62 0.07 6.82
N TRP A 34 -3.75 1.37 6.99
CA TRP A 34 -4.11 1.98 8.27
C TRP A 34 -5.62 1.87 8.51
N ASN A 35 -6.12 2.10 9.71
CA ASN A 35 -7.57 2.19 9.98
C ASN A 35 -8.17 3.45 9.34
N LYS A 36 -7.40 4.54 9.28
CA LYS A 36 -7.84 5.83 8.73
C LYS A 36 -7.28 6.07 7.33
N LYS A 37 -7.66 7.19 6.73
CA LYS A 37 -7.48 7.44 5.30
C LYS A 37 -7.46 8.94 4.98
N MET A 38 -7.27 9.27 3.71
CA MET A 38 -7.46 10.63 3.22
C MET A 38 -8.95 10.99 3.17
N THR A 39 -9.31 12.12 3.77
CA THR A 39 -10.68 12.64 3.78
C THR A 39 -11.10 13.02 2.36
N GLY A 40 -12.24 12.51 1.89
CA GLY A 40 -12.72 12.74 0.51
C GLY A 40 -11.85 12.10 -0.57
N GLY A 41 -10.98 11.15 -0.21
CA GLY A 41 -9.93 10.60 -1.07
C GLY A 41 -10.36 9.88 -2.35
N ALA A 42 -11.64 9.52 -2.53
CA ALA A 42 -12.11 8.83 -3.73
C ALA A 42 -11.94 9.66 -5.02
N SER A 43 -12.04 10.99 -4.91
CA SER A 43 -11.83 11.92 -6.02
C SER A 43 -10.96 13.08 -5.57
N ILE A 44 -9.69 13.11 -5.98
CA ILE A 44 -8.72 14.10 -5.52
C ILE A 44 -8.06 14.86 -6.66
N PHE A 45 -7.58 16.05 -6.34
CA PHE A 45 -6.60 16.75 -7.16
C PHE A 45 -5.19 16.47 -6.64
N TYR A 46 -4.25 16.29 -7.57
CA TYR A 46 -2.83 16.26 -7.25
C TYR A 46 -2.07 17.35 -7.99
N TRP A 47 -1.01 17.85 -7.36
CA TRP A 47 -0.13 18.85 -7.93
C TRP A 47 1.30 18.33 -7.99
N VAL A 48 2.05 18.73 -9.02
CA VAL A 48 3.43 18.32 -9.21
C VAL A 48 4.30 19.56 -9.28
N SER A 49 5.30 19.64 -8.40
CA SER A 49 6.25 20.75 -8.42
C SER A 49 6.99 20.82 -9.74
N SER A 50 7.29 22.05 -10.18
CA SER A 50 7.87 22.32 -11.50
C SER A 50 9.26 21.73 -11.71
N ASP A 51 9.98 21.48 -10.62
CA ASP A 51 11.31 20.87 -10.64
C ASP A 51 11.27 19.34 -10.74
N VAL A 52 10.11 18.69 -10.54
CA VAL A 52 9.96 17.23 -10.58
C VAL A 52 10.08 16.69 -12.00
N ILE A 53 11.17 15.96 -12.27
CA ILE A 53 11.44 15.40 -13.60
C ILE A 53 10.66 14.12 -13.91
N TYR A 54 9.92 13.57 -12.94
CA TYR A 54 9.20 12.30 -13.02
C TYR A 54 7.70 12.46 -13.34
N ALA A 55 7.28 13.61 -13.88
CA ALA A 55 5.87 13.93 -14.12
C ALA A 55 5.14 12.88 -15.00
N SER A 56 5.81 12.27 -15.98
CA SER A 56 5.23 11.20 -16.79
C SER A 56 5.03 9.91 -15.99
N ASN A 57 5.95 9.56 -15.09
CA ASN A 57 5.82 8.39 -14.22
C ASN A 57 4.67 8.58 -13.21
N ILE A 58 4.51 9.78 -12.66
CA ILE A 58 3.39 10.17 -11.80
C ILE A 58 2.07 10.03 -12.55
N ARG A 59 1.98 10.54 -13.79
CA ARG A 59 0.77 10.39 -14.63
C ARG A 59 0.45 8.92 -14.92
N ASN A 60 1.45 8.09 -15.20
CA ASN A 60 1.23 6.66 -15.42
C ASN A 60 0.76 5.95 -14.14
N ALA A 61 1.25 6.37 -12.96
CA ALA A 61 0.81 5.82 -11.68
C ALA A 61 -0.65 6.17 -11.37
N GLU A 62 -1.07 7.40 -11.66
CA GLU A 62 -2.49 7.80 -11.61
C GLU A 62 -3.35 6.87 -12.48
N ILE A 63 -2.96 6.66 -13.74
CA ILE A 63 -3.72 5.79 -14.66
C ILE A 63 -3.81 4.37 -14.12
N GLU A 64 -2.69 3.83 -13.61
CA GLU A 64 -2.62 2.49 -13.04
C GLU A 64 -3.46 2.35 -11.76
N ILE A 65 -3.64 3.41 -10.96
CA ILE A 65 -4.53 3.37 -9.79
C ILE A 65 -6.00 3.41 -10.21
N GLU A 66 -6.36 4.31 -11.14
CA GLU A 66 -7.75 4.46 -11.59
C GLU A 66 -8.25 3.29 -12.44
N ILE A 67 -7.38 2.74 -13.28
CA ILE A 67 -7.66 1.66 -14.22
C ILE A 67 -6.48 0.68 -14.17
N PRO A 68 -6.37 -0.13 -13.12
CA PRO A 68 -5.31 -1.12 -12.98
C PRO A 68 -5.18 -2.00 -14.22
N ALA A 69 -3.96 -2.18 -14.72
CA ALA A 69 -3.68 -3.07 -15.86
C ALA A 69 -4.11 -4.52 -15.56
N ALA A 70 -4.14 -4.92 -14.28
CA ALA A 70 -4.64 -6.20 -13.81
C ALA A 70 -6.18 -6.37 -13.94
N GLY A 71 -6.91 -5.32 -14.35
CA GLY A 71 -8.35 -5.38 -14.60
C GLY A 71 -9.23 -5.18 -13.36
N TYR A 72 -8.65 -4.76 -12.24
CA TYR A 72 -9.41 -4.47 -11.04
C TYR A 72 -10.28 -3.21 -11.18
N LYS A 73 -11.32 -3.13 -10.34
CA LYS A 73 -12.18 -1.95 -10.22
C LYS A 73 -12.05 -1.37 -8.82
N ASN A 74 -11.94 -0.05 -8.76
CA ASN A 74 -11.94 0.74 -7.53
C ASN A 74 -12.56 2.12 -7.81
N PRO A 75 -12.95 2.89 -6.78
CA PRO A 75 -13.65 4.16 -6.97
C PRO A 75 -12.72 5.33 -7.26
N MET A 76 -11.40 5.10 -7.37
CA MET A 76 -10.43 6.18 -7.36
C MET A 76 -10.47 7.02 -8.64
N LYS A 77 -10.43 8.32 -8.44
CA LYS A 77 -10.34 9.36 -9.47
C LYS A 77 -9.31 10.37 -9.00
N MET A 78 -8.34 10.64 -9.84
CA MET A 78 -7.26 11.57 -9.62
C MET A 78 -7.27 12.57 -10.77
N THR A 79 -6.93 13.82 -10.48
CA THR A 79 -6.88 14.84 -11.52
C THR A 79 -5.71 15.75 -11.25
N LYS A 80 -4.84 15.90 -12.23
CA LYS A 80 -3.75 16.86 -12.14
C LYS A 80 -4.30 18.28 -12.12
N THR A 81 -3.92 19.08 -11.13
CA THR A 81 -4.19 20.52 -11.10
C THR A 81 -2.90 21.31 -11.33
N THR A 82 -3.04 22.53 -11.85
CA THR A 82 -1.97 23.54 -11.89
C THR A 82 -1.98 24.43 -10.64
N GLU A 83 -3.07 24.42 -9.87
CA GLU A 83 -3.24 25.22 -8.66
C GLU A 83 -2.95 24.38 -7.40
N LYS A 84 -1.73 24.53 -6.84
CA LYS A 84 -1.33 23.81 -5.62
C LYS A 84 -2.31 23.93 -4.45
N LYS A 85 -2.99 25.07 -4.29
CA LYS A 85 -3.97 25.25 -3.19
C LYS A 85 -5.20 24.33 -3.31
N GLN A 86 -5.43 23.72 -4.47
CA GLN A 86 -6.55 22.82 -4.72
C GLN A 86 -6.18 21.35 -4.52
N SER A 87 -4.90 21.00 -4.43
CA SER A 87 -4.46 19.61 -4.34
C SER A 87 -4.56 19.04 -2.93
N GLN A 88 -4.93 17.76 -2.85
CA GLN A 88 -4.85 16.94 -1.65
C GLN A 88 -3.58 16.07 -1.64
N MET A 89 -2.86 16.02 -2.75
CA MET A 89 -1.62 15.27 -2.90
C MET A 89 -0.61 16.08 -3.70
N ASP A 90 0.56 16.32 -3.14
CA ASP A 90 1.61 17.09 -3.80
C ASP A 90 2.86 16.25 -4.02
N PHE A 91 3.47 16.38 -5.20
CA PHE A 91 4.75 15.77 -5.52
C PHE A 91 5.89 16.78 -5.51
N TYR A 92 6.95 16.41 -4.81
CA TYR A 92 8.24 17.10 -4.77
C TYR A 92 9.35 16.10 -5.10
N GLN A 93 10.53 16.64 -5.40
CA GLN A 93 11.74 15.83 -5.48
C GLN A 93 12.83 16.44 -4.61
N TYR A 94 13.76 15.60 -4.19
CA TYR A 94 14.97 16.01 -3.50
C TYR A 94 16.15 15.16 -3.99
N SER A 95 17.35 15.46 -3.51
CA SER A 95 18.56 14.74 -3.92
C SER A 95 19.41 14.37 -2.72
N ASP A 96 19.38 13.10 -2.35
CA ASP A 96 20.30 12.52 -1.36
C ASP A 96 20.73 11.12 -1.83
N ALA A 97 21.96 11.03 -2.35
CA ALA A 97 22.51 9.78 -2.88
C ALA A 97 22.89 8.78 -1.78
N ASN A 98 23.00 9.22 -0.52
CA ASN A 98 23.37 8.37 0.62
C ASN A 98 22.15 7.82 1.37
N SER A 99 20.95 8.27 1.03
CA SER A 99 19.71 7.77 1.61
C SER A 99 19.45 6.32 1.20
N SER A 100 18.77 5.57 2.06
CA SER A 100 18.15 4.29 1.71
C SER A 100 16.71 4.44 1.20
N THR A 101 16.15 5.66 1.27
CA THR A 101 14.74 5.94 0.96
C THR A 101 14.59 6.45 -0.47
N ILE A 102 13.96 5.64 -1.33
CA ILE A 102 13.73 5.96 -2.75
C ILE A 102 12.66 7.04 -2.91
N ALA A 103 11.60 6.95 -2.11
CA ALA A 103 10.53 7.91 -2.02
C ALA A 103 9.88 7.79 -0.64
N ALA A 104 9.11 8.81 -0.25
CA ALA A 104 8.37 8.80 1.00
C ALA A 104 7.09 9.62 0.90
N THR A 105 6.05 9.14 1.58
CA THR A 105 4.76 9.81 1.70
C THR A 105 4.50 10.27 3.13
N TYR A 106 4.23 11.57 3.27
CA TYR A 106 3.90 12.23 4.52
C TYR A 106 2.44 12.66 4.51
N SER A 107 1.67 12.26 5.53
CA SER A 107 0.26 12.61 5.70
C SER A 107 0.11 13.78 6.67
N TYR A 108 -0.86 14.67 6.44
CA TYR A 108 -1.06 15.87 7.26
C TYR A 108 -2.54 16.04 7.64
N LEU A 109 -2.76 16.31 8.92
CA LEU A 109 -4.07 16.74 9.42
C LEU A 109 -4.45 18.11 8.86
N ALA A 110 -5.74 18.41 8.92
CA ALA A 110 -6.29 19.72 8.57
C ALA A 110 -5.51 20.86 9.25
N GLY A 111 -4.97 21.78 8.46
CA GLY A 111 -4.23 22.94 8.97
C GLY A 111 -2.86 22.65 9.59
N SER A 112 -2.40 21.39 9.62
CA SER A 112 -1.09 21.03 10.15
C SER A 112 0.03 21.35 9.17
N GLN A 113 1.14 21.89 9.69
CA GLN A 113 2.40 22.08 8.95
C GLN A 113 3.40 20.94 9.19
N THR A 114 3.10 20.06 10.16
CA THR A 114 3.95 18.93 10.53
C THR A 114 3.33 17.62 10.04
N PRO A 115 4.14 16.70 9.46
CA PRO A 115 3.66 15.36 9.15
C PRO A 115 3.06 14.68 10.38
N MET A 116 2.01 13.91 10.15
CA MET A 116 1.44 13.01 11.15
C MET A 116 2.43 11.94 11.56
N TYR A 117 2.45 11.61 12.84
CA TYR A 117 3.16 10.44 13.34
C TYR A 117 2.47 9.16 12.84
N VAL A 118 3.26 8.09 12.72
CA VAL A 118 2.74 6.77 12.32
C VAL A 118 1.66 6.28 13.28
N SER A 119 1.81 6.52 14.59
CA SER A 119 0.82 6.18 15.63
C SER A 119 -0.55 6.84 15.43
N ASP A 120 -0.60 7.96 14.72
CA ASP A 120 -1.82 8.75 14.55
C ASP A 120 -2.63 8.30 13.33
N LYS A 121 -1.99 7.59 12.39
CA LYS A 121 -2.62 7.12 11.14
C LYS A 121 -3.73 6.09 11.37
N ASP A 122 -3.78 5.45 12.54
CA ASP A 122 -4.90 4.58 12.93
C ASP A 122 -6.05 5.32 13.63
N ASN A 123 -5.85 6.58 14.02
CA ASN A 123 -6.75 7.34 14.88
C ASN A 123 -7.42 8.50 14.16
N TYR A 124 -6.72 9.16 13.22
CA TYR A 124 -7.23 10.32 12.51
C TYR A 124 -7.13 10.19 10.99
N ASP A 125 -8.18 10.64 10.29
CA ASP A 125 -8.11 10.88 8.86
C ASP A 125 -7.23 12.11 8.58
N TRP A 126 -6.53 12.11 7.45
CA TRP A 126 -5.74 13.25 6.97
C TRP A 126 -6.42 13.96 5.82
N GLN A 127 -6.00 15.18 5.51
CA GLN A 127 -6.57 15.97 4.42
C GLN A 127 -5.61 16.17 3.25
N TRP A 128 -4.31 16.10 3.53
CA TRP A 128 -3.30 16.37 2.53
C TRP A 128 -2.11 15.42 2.68
N CYS A 129 -1.47 15.10 1.57
CA CYS A 129 -0.25 14.31 1.52
C CYS A 129 0.84 14.99 0.70
N LYS A 130 2.07 14.87 1.19
CA LYS A 130 3.30 15.23 0.48
C LYS A 130 4.02 13.96 0.07
N ILE A 131 4.36 13.83 -1.19
CA ILE A 131 5.19 12.74 -1.71
C ILE A 131 6.53 13.33 -2.16
N GLU A 132 7.62 12.80 -1.62
CA GLU A 132 8.99 13.22 -1.95
C GLU A 132 9.72 12.11 -2.68
N LEU A 133 10.23 12.41 -3.88
CA LEU A 133 10.95 11.47 -4.73
C LEU A 133 12.46 11.75 -4.68
N ASN A 134 13.26 10.74 -4.29
CA ASN A 134 14.71 10.86 -4.23
C ASN A 134 15.32 10.70 -5.63
N LYS A 135 15.78 11.80 -6.23
CA LYS A 135 16.24 11.83 -7.62
C LYS A 135 17.37 10.83 -7.94
N PRO A 136 18.50 10.80 -7.20
CA PRO A 136 19.53 9.78 -7.38
C PRO A 136 19.00 8.34 -7.41
N LEU A 137 18.13 7.96 -6.48
CA LEU A 137 17.65 6.59 -6.36
C LEU A 137 16.55 6.27 -7.37
N MET A 138 15.64 7.21 -7.63
CA MET A 138 14.66 7.09 -8.71
C MET A 138 15.34 6.92 -10.07
N ASN A 139 16.47 7.59 -10.31
CA ASN A 139 17.23 7.45 -11.56
C ASN A 139 17.84 6.05 -11.76
N GLN A 140 18.13 5.32 -10.69
CA GLN A 140 18.63 3.94 -10.76
C GLN A 140 17.54 2.94 -11.18
N ARG A 141 16.26 3.32 -11.04
CA ARG A 141 15.13 2.50 -11.47
C ARG A 141 14.85 2.65 -12.96
N THR A 142 14.32 1.58 -13.56
CA THR A 142 13.75 1.63 -14.92
C THR A 142 12.54 2.57 -14.94
N PRO A 143 12.11 3.08 -16.12
CA PRO A 143 10.89 3.88 -16.22
C PRO A 143 9.67 3.19 -15.62
N ALA A 144 9.48 1.89 -15.85
CA ALA A 144 8.40 1.11 -15.22
C ALA A 144 8.57 1.05 -13.70
N GLY A 145 9.78 0.80 -13.20
CA GLY A 145 10.05 0.77 -11.76
C GLY A 145 9.80 2.11 -11.06
N ARG A 146 10.03 3.24 -11.72
CA ARG A 146 9.67 4.57 -11.20
C ARG A 146 8.16 4.75 -11.11
N THR A 147 7.42 4.30 -12.11
CA THR A 147 5.95 4.30 -12.07
C THR A 147 5.43 3.44 -10.92
N VAL A 148 5.97 2.23 -10.72
CA VAL A 148 5.62 1.35 -9.59
C VAL A 148 5.89 2.03 -8.25
N THR A 149 7.03 2.72 -8.10
CA THR A 149 7.31 3.53 -6.90
C THR A 149 6.25 4.61 -6.70
N CYS A 150 5.90 5.36 -7.75
CA CYS A 150 4.85 6.37 -7.64
C CYS A 150 3.48 5.75 -7.26
N VAL A 151 3.12 4.57 -7.77
CA VAL A 151 1.89 3.86 -7.38
C VAL A 151 1.92 3.55 -5.88
N HIS A 152 3.01 2.96 -5.39
CA HIS A 152 3.19 2.65 -3.97
C HIS A 152 3.02 3.88 -3.06
N GLU A 153 3.68 5.00 -3.40
CA GLU A 153 3.57 6.25 -2.63
C GLU A 153 2.17 6.87 -2.70
N MET A 154 1.54 6.87 -3.86
CA MET A 154 0.15 7.33 -4.00
C MET A 154 -0.81 6.50 -3.16
N LEU A 155 -0.60 5.18 -3.07
CA LEU A 155 -1.42 4.29 -2.24
C LEU A 155 -1.24 4.57 -0.74
N HIS A 156 -0.04 4.94 -0.27
CA HIS A 156 0.15 5.42 1.10
C HIS A 156 -0.71 6.65 1.40
N ALA A 157 -0.80 7.58 0.46
CA ALA A 157 -1.64 8.76 0.62
C ALA A 157 -3.13 8.41 0.74
N PHE A 158 -3.59 7.29 0.16
CA PHE A 158 -4.95 6.79 0.35
C PHE A 158 -5.16 5.93 1.60
N GLY A 159 -4.09 5.62 2.33
CA GLY A 159 -4.13 4.86 3.59
C GLY A 159 -3.48 3.49 3.53
N GLY A 160 -2.74 3.20 2.47
CA GLY A 160 -1.84 2.05 2.40
C GLY A 160 -0.76 2.12 3.49
N LYS A 161 -0.43 0.96 4.03
CA LYS A 161 0.62 0.76 5.03
C LYS A 161 1.61 -0.25 4.47
N ASP A 162 2.89 0.01 4.71
CA ASP A 162 3.93 -0.95 4.35
C ASP A 162 3.71 -2.31 5.04
N THR A 163 3.91 -3.37 4.27
CA THR A 163 4.21 -4.71 4.80
C THR A 163 5.68 -5.03 4.58
N TYR A 164 6.25 -5.78 5.52
CA TYR A 164 7.62 -6.27 5.43
C TYR A 164 7.71 -7.79 5.58
N SER A 165 6.56 -8.48 5.60
CA SER A 165 6.53 -9.93 5.67
C SER A 165 7.01 -10.54 4.35
N SER A 166 7.93 -11.50 4.44
CA SER A 166 8.57 -12.10 3.25
C SER A 166 7.61 -12.87 2.34
N ASP A 167 6.46 -13.30 2.87
CA ASP A 167 5.37 -13.94 2.12
C ASP A 167 4.48 -12.94 1.38
N GLN A 168 4.66 -11.63 1.62
CA GLN A 168 3.93 -10.53 0.98
C GLN A 168 4.78 -9.73 -0.02
N THR A 169 5.91 -10.28 -0.47
CA THR A 169 6.78 -9.65 -1.50
C THR A 169 6.06 -9.38 -2.84
N TRP A 170 4.90 -9.98 -3.06
CA TRP A 170 4.03 -9.74 -4.21
C TRP A 170 3.13 -8.51 -4.07
N SER A 171 2.92 -7.98 -2.86
CA SER A 171 2.08 -6.81 -2.61
C SER A 171 2.74 -5.54 -3.15
N ILE A 172 1.94 -4.64 -3.72
CA ILE A 172 2.43 -3.30 -4.09
C ILE A 172 2.81 -2.48 -2.87
N MET A 173 2.29 -2.82 -1.69
CA MET A 173 2.61 -2.17 -0.42
C MET A 173 3.78 -2.83 0.31
N TYR A 174 4.53 -3.73 -0.35
CA TYR A 174 5.76 -4.26 0.24
C TYR A 174 6.85 -3.18 0.26
N GLY A 175 7.29 -2.80 1.46
CA GLY A 175 8.11 -1.58 1.67
C GLY A 175 9.60 -1.72 1.30
N LEU A 176 10.05 -2.89 0.82
CA LEU A 176 11.44 -3.08 0.38
C LEU A 176 11.54 -3.10 -1.14
N SER A 177 12.67 -2.60 -1.64
CA SER A 177 12.98 -2.55 -3.08
C SER A 177 13.02 -3.91 -3.78
N SER A 178 13.08 -5.01 -3.02
CA SER A 178 13.03 -6.39 -3.51
C SER A 178 11.62 -6.90 -3.80
N GLY A 179 10.57 -6.08 -3.61
CA GLY A 179 9.21 -6.42 -3.98
C GLY A 179 9.06 -6.73 -5.48
N THR A 180 8.08 -7.56 -5.81
CA THR A 180 7.86 -8.11 -7.15
C THR A 180 6.65 -7.53 -7.88
N ALA A 181 5.86 -6.69 -7.19
CA ALA A 181 4.68 -6.05 -7.76
C ALA A 181 5.05 -5.13 -8.94
N THR A 182 4.22 -5.17 -9.98
CA THR A 182 4.39 -4.35 -11.20
C THR A 182 3.33 -3.25 -11.35
N GLY A 183 2.42 -3.11 -10.38
CA GLY A 183 1.25 -2.23 -10.44
C GLY A 183 0.33 -2.46 -9.24
N VAL A 184 -0.93 -2.03 -9.33
CA VAL A 184 -1.91 -2.27 -8.26
C VAL A 184 -2.17 -3.77 -8.11
N THR A 185 -2.10 -4.23 -6.86
CA THR A 185 -2.27 -5.64 -6.47
C THR A 185 -3.66 -5.86 -5.86
N SER A 186 -4.08 -7.11 -5.74
CA SER A 186 -5.46 -7.46 -5.32
C SER A 186 -5.78 -6.98 -3.90
N ASP A 187 -4.82 -7.10 -2.99
CA ASP A 187 -4.90 -6.58 -1.62
C ASP A 187 -4.99 -5.04 -1.60
N ALA A 188 -4.16 -4.37 -2.39
CA ALA A 188 -4.23 -2.91 -2.53
C ALA A 188 -5.59 -2.44 -3.05
N ASN A 189 -6.09 -3.09 -4.09
CA ASN A 189 -7.42 -2.80 -4.63
C ASN A 189 -8.53 -3.07 -3.60
N ALA A 190 -8.40 -4.14 -2.80
CA ALA A 190 -9.36 -4.46 -1.75
C ALA A 190 -9.45 -3.34 -0.70
N PHE A 191 -8.31 -2.81 -0.21
CA PHE A 191 -8.37 -1.73 0.79
C PHE A 191 -8.93 -0.44 0.20
N LEU A 192 -8.67 -0.13 -1.07
CA LEU A 192 -9.24 1.06 -1.70
C LEU A 192 -10.77 0.99 -1.71
N ASN A 193 -11.34 -0.17 -2.06
CA ASN A 193 -12.80 -0.38 -2.05
C ASN A 193 -13.40 -0.50 -0.64
N GLU A 194 -12.63 -0.98 0.35
CA GLU A 194 -13.09 -0.98 1.74
C GLU A 194 -13.13 0.44 2.30
N LYS A 195 -12.17 1.27 1.89
CA LYS A 195 -12.04 2.64 2.38
C LYS A 195 -12.92 3.65 1.65
N TYR A 196 -13.27 3.46 0.39
CA TYR A 196 -13.94 4.48 -0.42
C TYR A 196 -15.08 3.89 -1.23
#